data_AF-A0A1B6EHE7-F1
#
_entry.id   AF-A0A1B6EHE7-F1
#
_cell.length_a   1.000
_cell.length_b   1.000
_cell.length_c   1.000
_cell.angle_alpha   90.00
_cell.angle_beta   90.00
_cell.angle_gamma   90.00
#
_symmetry.space_group_name_H-M   'P 1'
#
loop_
_entity.id
_entity.type
_entity.pdbx_description
1 polymer ?
#
loop_
_entity_poly.entity_id
_entity_poly.type
_entity_poly.pdbx_seq_one_letter_code
_entity_poly.pdbx_strand_id
1 'polypeptide(L)'
;TQFGLKLDQYGKKPAVMKNKLGASVTRDWTEQETLLLLEGLEMYKDDWNKVCEHVGSRSQDECILHFLRLPIEDPYLENLDNCNNSLGPLAYQPIPFSKAGNPIMSTVAFLASVVDPRVAACSAKAAMEEFSKIKDEVPSALMDAHLRNVENSVVNGKFDPSAGLGNSGIAGTLAEKDETEAAE
;
A
#
# COMPACT_ATOMS: atom_id res chain seq x y z
N THR A 1 -13.80 -30.94 24.05
CA THR A 1 -14.09 -29.51 24.36
C THR A 1 -12.78 -28.80 24.66
N GLN A 2 -12.52 -27.71 23.93
CA GLN A 2 -11.53 -26.66 24.19
C GLN A 2 -10.06 -26.90 23.78
N PHE A 3 -9.81 -26.88 22.47
CA PHE A 3 -8.53 -26.41 21.91
C PHE A 3 -8.68 -24.93 21.54
N GLY A 4 -8.31 -24.04 22.44
CA GLY A 4 -8.19 -22.60 22.17
C GLY A 4 -6.72 -22.20 22.17
N LEU A 5 -6.28 -21.47 21.15
CA LEU A 5 -4.97 -20.81 21.13
C LEU A 5 -4.89 -19.85 22.32
N LYS A 6 -3.96 -20.10 23.26
CA LYS A 6 -3.69 -19.19 24.38
C LYS A 6 -3.01 -17.93 23.84
N LEU A 7 -3.80 -16.90 23.56
CA LEU A 7 -3.35 -15.58 23.10
C LEU A 7 -2.60 -14.77 24.17
N ASP A 8 -2.42 -15.32 25.38
CA ASP A 8 -1.81 -14.60 26.51
C ASP A 8 -0.27 -14.66 26.52
N GLN A 9 0.34 -15.49 25.69
CA GLN A 9 1.80 -15.69 25.72
C GLN A 9 2.59 -14.54 25.05
N TYR A 10 1.91 -13.65 24.33
CA TYR A 10 2.50 -12.45 23.70
C TYR A 10 2.31 -11.16 24.54
N GLY A 11 1.78 -11.24 25.76
CA GLY A 11 1.61 -10.08 26.65
C GLY A 11 2.89 -9.64 27.37
N LYS A 12 3.88 -10.53 27.48
CA LYS A 12 5.20 -10.17 28.04
C LYS A 12 6.09 -9.67 26.93
N LYS A 13 5.97 -8.37 26.66
CA LYS A 13 7.01 -7.58 26.00
C LYS A 13 8.35 -8.02 26.60
N PRO A 14 9.26 -8.70 25.87
CA PRO A 14 10.64 -8.61 26.27
C PRO A 14 10.92 -7.11 26.21
N ALA A 15 11.26 -6.51 27.33
CA ALA A 15 12.07 -5.31 27.30
C ALA A 15 13.36 -5.74 26.61
N VAL A 16 13.31 -5.81 25.28
CA VAL A 16 14.46 -5.82 24.40
C VAL A 16 15.16 -4.57 24.85
N MET A 17 16.23 -4.83 25.61
CA MET A 17 17.13 -3.86 26.14
C MET A 17 17.24 -2.77 25.08
N LYS A 18 16.84 -1.55 25.45
CA LYS A 18 17.42 -0.38 24.83
C LYS A 18 18.92 -0.61 24.95
N ASN A 19 19.54 -1.14 23.92
CA ASN A 19 20.97 -1.36 23.87
C ASN A 19 21.63 0.01 23.63
N LYS A 20 21.37 0.94 24.55
CA LYS A 20 22.14 2.15 24.78
C LYS A 20 23.33 1.83 25.71
N LEU A 21 23.77 0.57 25.73
CA LEU A 21 24.82 0.05 26.61
C LEU A 21 25.88 -0.73 25.81
N GLY A 22 25.58 -1.22 24.60
CA GLY A 22 26.57 -1.79 23.68
C GLY A 22 27.37 -0.78 22.85
N ALA A 23 26.95 0.50 22.84
CA ALA A 23 27.71 1.59 22.23
C ALA A 23 28.55 2.38 23.25
N SER A 24 28.56 1.97 24.52
CA SER A 24 29.15 2.74 25.64
C SER A 24 30.43 2.12 26.19
N VAL A 25 31.09 1.21 25.46
CA VAL A 25 32.44 0.71 25.81
C VAL A 25 33.40 0.90 24.65
N THR A 26 33.21 1.94 23.85
CA THR A 26 34.27 2.49 22.99
C THR A 26 34.16 3.99 23.12
N ARG A 27 35.21 4.63 23.63
CA ARG A 27 35.36 6.09 23.72
C ARG A 27 34.90 6.72 22.41
N ASP A 28 34.03 7.73 22.49
CA ASP A 28 33.53 8.47 21.34
C ASP A 28 34.69 8.92 20.44
N TRP A 29 34.48 8.85 19.13
CA TRP A 29 35.48 9.26 18.15
C TRP A 29 35.55 10.79 18.13
N THR A 30 36.77 11.30 18.21
CA THR A 30 37.00 12.73 17.97
C THR A 30 36.97 13.01 16.47
N GLU A 31 36.65 14.24 16.09
CA GLU A 31 36.67 14.66 14.68
C GLU A 31 38.07 14.51 14.07
N GLN A 32 39.11 14.83 14.85
CA GLN A 32 40.50 14.65 14.42
C GLN A 32 40.87 13.19 14.15
N GLU A 33 40.46 12.24 15.01
CA GLU A 33 40.67 10.81 14.77
C GLU A 33 39.91 10.33 13.50
N THR A 34 38.73 10.91 13.24
CA THR A 34 37.94 10.59 12.04
C THR A 34 38.61 11.12 10.77
N LEU A 35 39.19 12.33 10.80
CA LEU A 35 39.95 12.88 9.67
C LEU A 35 41.19 12.04 9.34
N LEU A 36 41.95 11.63 10.36
CA LEU A 36 43.11 10.74 10.17
C LEU A 36 42.70 9.39 9.60
N LEU A 37 41.55 8.85 10.00
CA LEU A 37 41.01 7.61 9.42
C LEU A 37 40.71 7.77 7.93
N LEU A 38 40.10 8.89 7.53
CA LEU A 38 39.77 9.17 6.13
C LEU A 38 41.02 9.42 5.28
N GLU A 39 42.02 10.13 5.80
CA GLU A 39 43.32 10.30 5.13
C GLU A 39 44.05 8.97 4.95
N GLY A 40 44.06 8.13 6.00
CA GLY A 40 44.62 6.78 5.94
C GLY A 40 43.91 5.89 4.91
N LEU A 41 42.58 5.99 4.80
CA LEU A 41 41.80 5.28 3.77
C LEU A 41 42.09 5.78 2.36
N GLU A 42 42.32 7.09 2.17
CA GLU A 42 42.70 7.63 0.87
C GLU A 42 44.07 7.11 0.41
N MET A 43 45.04 7.02 1.32
CA MET A 43 46.39 6.56 1.02
C MET A 43 46.51 5.03 0.87
N TYR A 44 45.86 4.27 1.76
CA TYR A 44 46.07 2.82 1.90
C TYR A 44 44.87 1.96 1.51
N LYS A 45 43.71 2.55 1.22
CA LYS A 45 42.45 1.88 0.81
C LYS A 45 42.04 0.76 1.77
N ASP A 46 42.34 -0.49 1.43
CA ASP A 46 41.86 -1.69 2.12
C ASP A 46 42.90 -2.27 3.11
N ASP A 47 44.11 -1.71 3.20
CA ASP A 47 45.16 -2.16 4.11
C ASP A 47 44.92 -1.65 5.55
N TRP A 48 43.95 -2.24 6.26
CA TRP A 48 43.54 -1.81 7.60
C TRP A 48 44.66 -1.84 8.66
N ASN A 49 45.70 -2.65 8.47
CA ASN A 49 46.89 -2.64 9.33
C ASN A 49 47.64 -1.30 9.23
N LYS A 50 47.82 -0.78 8.01
CA LYS A 50 48.49 0.52 7.76
C LYS A 50 47.59 1.70 8.12
N VAL A 51 46.29 1.57 7.90
CA VAL A 51 45.30 2.57 8.31
C VAL A 51 45.28 2.72 9.84
N CYS A 52 45.30 1.60 10.58
CA CYS A 52 45.38 1.59 12.03
C CYS A 52 46.69 2.23 12.55
N GLU A 53 47.82 1.95 11.89
CA GLU A 53 49.12 2.56 12.22
C GLU A 53 49.11 4.08 11.98
N HIS A 54 48.48 4.54 10.92
CA HIS A 54 48.35 5.96 10.59
C HIS A 54 47.45 6.72 11.58
N VAL A 55 46.34 6.11 12.03
CA VAL A 55 45.47 6.68 13.07
C VAL A 55 46.15 6.62 14.45
N GLY A 56 46.95 5.57 14.72
CA GLY A 56 47.82 5.39 15.89
C GLY A 56 47.13 5.29 17.26
N SER A 57 45.86 5.68 17.34
CA SER A 57 45.11 5.91 18.58
C SER A 57 44.04 4.84 18.84
N ARG A 58 43.74 4.01 17.84
CA ARG A 58 42.62 3.06 17.81
C ARG A 58 43.07 1.74 17.19
N SER A 59 42.37 0.67 17.52
CA SER A 59 42.64 -0.67 16.95
C SER A 59 42.02 -0.84 15.56
N GLN A 60 42.49 -1.84 14.81
CA GLN A 60 42.00 -2.14 13.46
C GLN A 60 40.47 -2.32 13.43
N ASP A 61 39.93 -3.09 14.38
CA ASP A 61 38.50 -3.38 14.46
C ASP A 61 37.68 -2.13 14.78
N GLU A 62 38.20 -1.23 15.62
CA GLU A 62 37.55 0.06 15.90
C GLU A 62 37.54 0.97 14.67
N CYS A 63 38.63 1.05 13.91
CA CYS A 63 38.71 1.80 12.66
C CYS A 63 37.70 1.29 11.62
N ILE A 64 37.58 -0.03 11.46
CA ILE A 64 36.61 -0.65 10.54
C ILE A 64 35.18 -0.37 10.99
N LEU A 65 34.88 -0.58 12.27
CA LEU A 65 33.54 -0.36 12.81
C LEU A 65 33.11 1.10 12.75
N HIS A 66 34.04 2.04 12.94
CA HIS A 66 33.75 3.46 12.78
C HIS A 66 33.45 3.80 11.33
N PHE A 67 34.27 3.34 10.38
CA PHE A 67 34.03 3.55 8.95
C PHE A 67 32.67 3.03 8.49
N LEU A 68 32.28 1.82 8.91
CA LEU A 68 30.97 1.25 8.57
C LEU A 68 29.77 2.00 9.19
N ARG A 69 30.01 2.75 10.26
CA ARG A 69 28.99 3.54 10.96
C ARG A 69 29.01 5.01 10.58
N LEU A 70 29.97 5.45 9.76
CA LEU A 70 30.02 6.85 9.34
C LEU A 70 28.74 7.17 8.55
N PRO A 71 27.97 8.20 8.97
CA PRO A 71 26.76 8.62 8.29
C PRO A 71 27.13 9.38 7.01
N ILE A 72 27.68 8.68 6.01
CA ILE A 72 28.01 9.23 4.70
C ILE A 72 26.76 9.34 3.82
N GLU A 73 25.80 8.44 4.03
CA GLU A 73 24.55 8.36 3.27
C GLU A 73 23.36 8.92 4.05
N ASP A 74 23.41 8.91 5.39
CA ASP A 74 22.26 9.28 6.22
C ASP A 74 21.69 10.68 5.90
N PRO A 75 22.47 11.76 5.66
CA PRO A 75 21.88 13.04 5.24
C PRO A 75 21.13 12.99 3.89
N TYR A 76 21.49 12.03 3.03
CA TYR A 76 20.84 11.80 1.74
C TYR A 76 19.64 10.84 1.86
N LEU A 77 19.60 10.02 2.92
CA LEU A 77 18.53 9.07 3.23
C LEU A 77 17.49 9.64 4.22
N GLU A 78 17.83 10.53 5.14
CA GLU A 78 16.90 11.10 6.14
C GLU A 78 15.79 11.94 5.49
N ASN A 79 16.10 12.62 4.38
CA ASN A 79 15.10 13.29 3.53
C ASN A 79 14.06 12.31 2.97
N LEU A 80 14.38 11.01 2.97
CA LEU A 80 13.57 9.91 2.48
C LEU A 80 12.89 9.15 3.63
N ASP A 81 13.52 9.08 4.81
CA ASP A 81 13.01 8.39 6.01
C ASP A 81 11.98 9.20 6.81
N ASN A 82 12.07 10.53 6.82
CA ASN A 82 11.02 11.39 7.38
C ASN A 82 9.68 11.24 6.65
N CYS A 83 9.72 10.67 5.46
CA CYS A 83 8.57 10.11 4.78
C CYS A 83 8.70 8.59 4.78
N ASN A 84 8.36 7.93 5.89
CA ASN A 84 8.28 6.46 6.10
C ASN A 84 7.53 5.63 5.02
N ASN A 85 7.13 6.25 3.90
CA ASN A 85 6.45 5.66 2.75
C ASN A 85 6.96 6.18 1.38
N SER A 86 7.95 7.07 1.31
CA SER A 86 8.32 7.79 0.06
C SER A 86 9.16 6.97 -0.93
N LEU A 87 10.01 6.05 -0.45
CA LEU A 87 10.73 5.11 -1.33
C LEU A 87 9.79 4.18 -2.11
N GLY A 88 8.56 4.01 -1.63
CA GLY A 88 7.55 3.20 -2.30
C GLY A 88 8.09 1.82 -2.73
N PRO A 89 7.84 1.39 -3.97
CA PRO A 89 8.31 0.09 -4.50
C PRO A 89 9.84 -0.08 -4.58
N LEU A 90 10.63 0.99 -4.41
CA LEU A 90 12.10 0.94 -4.52
C LEU A 90 12.79 0.51 -3.23
N ALA A 91 12.10 0.61 -2.09
CA ALA A 91 12.60 0.10 -0.80
C ALA A 91 12.82 -1.42 -0.82
N TYR A 92 12.17 -2.13 -1.73
CA TYR A 92 12.25 -3.57 -1.87
C TYR A 92 13.11 -3.92 -3.09
N GLN A 93 14.38 -4.26 -2.86
CA GLN A 93 15.25 -4.88 -3.87
C GLN A 93 15.26 -6.40 -3.62
N PRO A 94 14.92 -7.26 -4.59
CA PRO A 94 14.59 -7.00 -6.00
C PRO A 94 13.16 -6.46 -6.19
N ILE A 95 12.97 -5.52 -7.12
CA ILE A 95 11.67 -4.89 -7.38
C ILE A 95 10.65 -5.96 -7.82
N PRO A 96 9.51 -6.11 -7.13
CA PRO A 96 8.59 -7.24 -7.32
C PRO A 96 7.87 -7.25 -8.68
N PHE A 97 7.87 -6.12 -9.41
CA PHE A 97 7.22 -6.01 -10.73
C PHE A 97 8.12 -5.32 -11.74
N SER A 98 8.28 -5.93 -12.90
CA SER A 98 9.00 -5.34 -14.04
C SER A 98 8.02 -4.69 -15.02
N LYS A 99 8.45 -3.57 -15.62
CA LYS A 99 7.65 -2.78 -16.57
C LYS A 99 7.20 -3.60 -17.80
N ALA A 100 7.98 -4.60 -18.21
CA ALA A 100 7.68 -5.45 -19.36
C ALA A 100 6.65 -6.55 -19.06
N GLY A 101 6.58 -7.05 -17.82
CA GLY A 101 5.68 -8.14 -17.44
C GLY A 101 4.34 -7.67 -16.89
N ASN A 102 4.30 -6.54 -16.17
CA ASN A 102 3.07 -6.01 -15.58
C ASN A 102 3.08 -4.47 -15.50
N PRO A 103 2.72 -3.78 -16.60
CA PRO A 103 2.76 -2.31 -16.66
C PRO A 103 1.73 -1.65 -15.74
N ILE A 104 0.57 -2.28 -15.53
CA ILE A 104 -0.51 -1.73 -14.69
C ILE A 104 -0.14 -1.81 -13.21
N MET A 105 0.39 -2.95 -12.76
CA MET A 105 0.76 -3.09 -11.34
C MET A 105 1.97 -2.24 -10.98
N SER A 106 2.92 -2.07 -11.92
CA SER A 106 4.08 -1.19 -11.73
C SER A 106 3.66 0.27 -11.53
N THR A 107 2.68 0.77 -12.31
CA THR A 107 2.18 2.15 -12.15
C THR A 107 1.29 2.29 -10.91
N VAL A 108 0.44 1.30 -10.63
CA VAL A 108 -0.43 1.32 -9.44
C VAL A 108 0.40 1.31 -8.15
N ALA A 109 1.47 0.52 -8.08
CA ALA A 109 2.35 0.48 -6.92
C ALA A 109 3.04 1.83 -6.65
N PHE A 110 3.45 2.54 -7.71
CA PHE A 110 4.00 3.89 -7.60
C PHE A 110 2.95 4.92 -7.16
N LEU A 111 1.75 4.89 -7.74
CA LEU A 111 0.67 5.81 -7.35
C LEU A 111 0.22 5.59 -5.91
N ALA A 112 0.21 4.34 -5.44
CA ALA A 112 -0.15 3.99 -4.07
C ALA A 112 0.84 4.52 -3.02
N SER A 113 2.14 4.67 -3.35
CA SER A 113 3.12 5.21 -2.42
C SER A 113 3.09 6.74 -2.30
N VAL A 114 2.55 7.43 -3.31
CA VAL A 114 2.46 8.91 -3.33
C VAL A 114 1.24 9.44 -2.59
N VAL A 115 0.18 8.64 -2.46
CA VAL A 115 -1.08 9.05 -1.84
C VAL A 115 -1.13 8.64 -0.37
N ASP A 116 -1.58 9.56 0.49
CA ASP A 116 -1.84 9.25 1.89
C ASP A 116 -2.94 8.17 2.04
N PRO A 117 -2.73 7.12 2.85
CA PRO A 117 -3.72 6.06 3.03
C PRO A 117 -5.10 6.55 3.48
N ARG A 118 -5.16 7.66 4.21
CA ARG A 118 -6.42 8.26 4.67
C ARG A 118 -7.21 8.88 3.52
N VAL A 119 -6.52 9.58 2.60
CA VAL A 119 -7.15 10.17 1.42
C VAL A 119 -7.61 9.07 0.47
N ALA A 120 -6.74 8.08 0.22
CA ALA A 120 -7.08 6.91 -0.59
C ALA A 120 -8.32 6.16 -0.06
N ALA A 121 -8.42 5.96 1.25
CA ALA A 121 -9.57 5.28 1.88
C ALA A 121 -10.87 6.07 1.72
N CYS A 122 -10.84 7.40 1.94
CA CYS A 122 -12.01 8.25 1.73
C CYS A 122 -12.46 8.24 0.26
N SER A 123 -11.50 8.36 -0.68
CA SER A 123 -11.78 8.30 -2.11
C SER A 123 -12.34 6.95 -2.54
N ALA A 124 -11.79 5.85 -2.04
CA ALA A 124 -12.28 4.50 -2.31
C ALA A 124 -13.71 4.32 -1.78
N LYS A 125 -14.01 4.79 -0.56
CA LYS A 125 -15.34 4.72 0.01
C LYS A 125 -16.37 5.48 -0.82
N ALA A 126 -16.08 6.73 -1.19
CA ALA A 126 -16.98 7.54 -2.01
C ALA A 126 -17.23 6.91 -3.40
N ALA A 127 -16.18 6.38 -4.03
CA ALA A 127 -16.31 5.68 -5.31
C ALA A 127 -17.19 4.42 -5.20
N MET A 128 -17.06 3.65 -4.11
CA MET A 128 -17.89 2.46 -3.89
C MET A 128 -19.35 2.82 -3.59
N GLU A 129 -19.61 3.91 -2.89
CA GLU A 129 -20.98 4.41 -2.64
C GLU A 129 -21.68 4.81 -3.94
N GLU A 130 -21.01 5.56 -4.83
CA GLU A 130 -21.56 5.89 -6.15
C GLU A 130 -21.72 4.67 -7.05
N PHE A 131 -20.76 3.74 -7.00
CA PHE A 131 -20.87 2.49 -7.76
C PHE A 131 -22.05 1.62 -7.30
N SER A 132 -22.45 1.69 -6.03
CA SER A 132 -23.66 1.03 -5.54
C SER A 132 -24.92 1.67 -6.13
N LYS A 133 -25.01 3.00 -6.16
CA LYS A 133 -26.17 3.72 -6.72
C LYS A 133 -26.37 3.41 -8.20
N ILE A 134 -25.28 3.39 -8.98
CA ILE A 134 -25.32 3.08 -10.41
C ILE A 134 -25.85 1.65 -10.68
N LYS A 135 -25.65 0.69 -9.76
CA LYS A 135 -26.19 -0.68 -9.91
C LYS A 135 -27.69 -0.76 -9.64
N ASP A 136 -28.19 0.09 -8.74
CA ASP A 136 -29.61 0.11 -8.37
C ASP A 136 -30.44 0.92 -9.39
N GLU A 137 -29.80 1.80 -10.18
CA GLU A 137 -30.45 2.55 -11.25
C GLU A 137 -30.78 1.66 -12.46
N VAL A 138 -32.01 1.79 -12.96
CA VAL A 138 -32.42 1.16 -14.22
C VAL A 138 -31.58 1.77 -15.35
N PRO A 139 -30.89 0.98 -16.18
CA PRO A 139 -30.11 1.52 -17.28
C PRO A 139 -30.94 2.47 -18.16
N SER A 140 -30.39 3.62 -18.54
CA SER A 140 -31.09 4.63 -19.35
C SER A 140 -31.67 4.06 -20.65
N ALA A 141 -30.99 3.07 -21.25
CA ALA A 141 -31.48 2.35 -22.41
C ALA A 141 -32.81 1.61 -22.18
N LEU A 142 -33.06 1.09 -20.98
CA LEU A 142 -34.32 0.46 -20.60
C LEU A 142 -35.42 1.50 -20.35
N MET A 143 -35.07 2.67 -19.80
CA MET A 143 -36.01 3.78 -19.64
C MET A 143 -36.47 4.31 -21.01
N ASP A 144 -35.55 4.52 -21.94
CA ASP A 144 -35.84 4.99 -23.30
C ASP A 144 -36.69 3.98 -24.09
N ALA A 145 -36.42 2.68 -23.92
CA ALA A 145 -37.22 1.62 -24.51
C ALA A 145 -38.65 1.62 -23.94
N HIS A 146 -38.81 1.83 -22.63
CA HIS A 146 -40.13 1.92 -22.01
C HIS A 146 -40.93 3.14 -22.49
N LEU A 147 -40.31 4.32 -22.55
CA LEU A 147 -40.93 5.55 -23.08
C LEU A 147 -41.48 5.33 -24.50
N ARG A 148 -40.68 4.73 -25.39
CA ARG A 148 -41.12 4.39 -26.75
C ARG A 148 -42.27 3.39 -26.78
N ASN A 149 -42.26 2.39 -25.89
CA ASN A 149 -43.32 1.39 -25.81
C ASN A 149 -44.65 2.00 -25.31
N VAL A 150 -44.58 2.93 -24.36
CA VAL A 150 -45.74 3.68 -23.85
C VAL A 150 -46.29 4.60 -24.94
N GLU A 151 -45.45 5.38 -25.62
CA GLU A 151 -45.84 6.24 -26.75
C GLU A 151 -46.56 5.45 -27.85
N ASN A 152 -46.00 4.30 -28.25
CA ASN A 152 -46.61 3.41 -29.24
C ASN A 152 -47.97 2.87 -28.78
N SER A 153 -48.17 2.66 -27.47
CA SER A 153 -49.45 2.21 -26.92
C SER A 153 -50.50 3.33 -26.93
N VAL A 154 -50.08 4.57 -26.66
CA VAL A 154 -50.94 5.77 -26.78
C VAL A 154 -51.43 5.96 -28.22
N VAL A 155 -50.52 5.83 -29.20
CA VAL A 155 -50.85 5.95 -30.63
C VAL A 155 -51.85 4.88 -31.09
N ASN A 156 -51.78 3.67 -30.51
CA ASN A 156 -52.73 2.59 -30.76
C ASN A 156 -54.07 2.74 -30.01
N GLY A 157 -54.32 3.88 -29.35
CA GLY A 157 -55.58 4.20 -28.68
C GLY A 157 -55.81 3.47 -27.35
N LYS A 158 -54.81 2.76 -26.83
CA LYS A 158 -54.87 2.02 -25.56
C LYS A 158 -53.73 2.54 -24.67
N PHE A 159 -54.02 3.56 -23.87
CA PHE A 159 -53.05 4.09 -22.91
C PHE A 159 -52.84 3.04 -21.81
N ASP A 160 -51.69 2.35 -21.87
CA ASP A 160 -51.27 1.41 -20.84
C ASP A 160 -49.94 1.89 -20.24
N PRO A 161 -49.94 2.43 -19.00
CA PRO A 161 -48.74 2.84 -18.29
C PRO A 161 -47.72 1.72 -18.08
N SER A 162 -48.14 0.45 -18.18
CA SER A 162 -47.29 -0.72 -17.92
C SER A 162 -46.79 -1.38 -19.21
N ALA A 163 -47.00 -0.75 -20.37
CA ALA A 163 -46.62 -1.31 -21.66
C ALA A 163 -45.13 -1.64 -21.75
N GLY A 164 -44.82 -2.94 -21.92
CA GLY A 164 -43.46 -3.45 -22.11
C GLY A 164 -42.66 -3.71 -20.82
N LEU A 165 -43.20 -3.41 -19.62
CA LEU A 165 -42.53 -3.68 -18.34
C LEU A 165 -42.41 -5.18 -18.01
N GLY A 166 -43.32 -6.02 -18.52
CA GLY A 166 -43.24 -7.47 -18.32
C GLY A 166 -42.07 -8.14 -19.04
N ASN A 167 -41.53 -7.48 -20.07
CA ASN A 167 -40.43 -8.00 -20.90
C ASN A 167 -39.06 -7.42 -20.53
N SER A 168 -39.01 -6.43 -19.62
CA SER A 168 -37.77 -5.73 -19.25
C SER A 168 -36.92 -6.48 -18.21
N GLY A 169 -37.43 -7.58 -17.64
CA GLY A 169 -36.70 -8.42 -16.69
C GLY A 169 -36.39 -7.72 -15.36
N ILE A 170 -37.08 -6.62 -15.05
CA ILE A 170 -36.94 -5.88 -13.79
C ILE A 170 -37.60 -6.70 -12.67
N ALA A 171 -36.90 -6.88 -11.55
CA ALA A 171 -37.42 -7.65 -10.42
C ALA A 171 -38.75 -7.03 -9.92
N GLY A 172 -39.83 -7.82 -9.95
CA GLY A 172 -41.17 -7.39 -9.54
C GLY A 172 -42.11 -6.90 -10.65
N THR A 173 -41.70 -6.88 -11.92
CA THR A 173 -42.57 -6.47 -13.06
C THR A 173 -43.14 -7.63 -13.88
N LEU A 174 -42.84 -8.88 -13.49
CA LEU A 174 -43.50 -10.07 -14.03
C LEU A 174 -44.94 -10.10 -13.51
N ALA A 175 -45.91 -10.28 -14.41
CA ALA A 175 -47.29 -10.53 -13.99
C ALA A 175 -47.31 -11.80 -13.13
N GLU A 176 -47.60 -11.66 -11.83
CA GLU A 176 -47.88 -12.83 -10.99
C GLU A 176 -49.07 -13.55 -11.62
N LYS A 177 -48.81 -14.74 -12.15
CA LYS A 177 -49.88 -15.66 -12.54
C LYS A 177 -50.46 -16.14 -11.21
N ASP A 178 -51.66 -15.66 -10.87
CA ASP A 178 -52.45 -16.18 -9.76
C ASP A 178 -52.49 -17.71 -9.84
N GLU A 179 -51.79 -18.39 -8.94
CA GLU A 179 -52.04 -19.79 -8.61
C GLU A 179 -53.23 -19.84 -7.65
N THR A 180 -54.45 -19.71 -8.19
CA THR A 180 -55.64 -20.22 -7.52
C THR A 180 -56.47 -21.04 -8.51
N GLU A 181 -57.00 -22.16 -8.01
CA GLU A 181 -57.89 -23.13 -8.67
C GLU A 181 -57.22 -24.29 -9.46
N ALA A 182 -56.86 -25.36 -8.74
CA ALA A 182 -57.32 -26.73 -9.01
C ALA A 182 -56.76 -27.72 -7.96
N ALA A 183 -57.49 -27.88 -6.85
CA ALA A 183 -57.40 -29.06 -6.00
C ALA A 183 -58.82 -29.52 -5.67
N GLU A 184 -59.38 -30.32 -6.57
CA GLU A 184 -60.40 -31.33 -6.28
C GLU A 184 -59.85 -32.70 -6.68
#